data_AF-A0ABD4THJ5-F1
#
_entry.id   AF-A0ABD4THJ5-F1
#
_cell.length_a   1.000
_cell.length_b   1.000
_cell.length_c   1.000
_cell.angle_alpha   90.00
_cell.angle_beta   90.00
_cell.angle_gamma   90.00
#
_symmetry.space_group_name_H-M   'P 1'
#
loop_
_entity.id
_entity.type
_entity.pdbx_description
1 polymer ?
#
loop_
_entity_poly.entity_id
_entity_poly.type
_entity_poly.pdbx_seq_one_letter_code
_entity_poly.pdbx_strand_id
1 'polypeptide(L)'
;MTEIVRIKQTHHAVCIDQCKDRGQKVKLQLQGFKRENRVIIKSDNLCPNKKMCDCFIFIKDNFFIVVVCEIKSKNFSIDDVFEKISNGSYECEKIFNEYVGSGKKFVFYPIFLYESVRSPNDLKILRSKRIRFNGKKDEMIICEEGKKELNFIISKYSK
;
A
#
# COMPACT_ATOMS: atom_id res chain seq x y z
N MET A 1 -16.63 -11.71 -14.75
CA MET A 1 -15.57 -10.68 -14.70
C MET A 1 -14.96 -10.70 -13.31
N THR A 2 -13.63 -10.78 -13.16
CA THR A 2 -13.00 -10.87 -11.83
C THR A 2 -13.04 -9.51 -11.12
N GLU A 3 -12.97 -9.51 -9.79
CA GLU A 3 -12.95 -8.29 -8.96
C GLU A 3 -11.80 -7.35 -9.39
N ILE A 4 -10.63 -7.91 -9.70
CA ILE A 4 -9.46 -7.17 -10.19
C ILE A 4 -9.72 -6.49 -11.53
N VAL A 5 -10.43 -7.16 -12.47
CA VAL A 5 -10.77 -6.56 -13.77
C VAL A 5 -11.72 -5.38 -13.58
N ARG A 6 -12.70 -5.50 -12.67
CA ARG A 6 -13.63 -4.39 -12.35
C ARG A 6 -12.89 -3.19 -11.76
N ILE A 7 -12.01 -3.41 -10.77
CA ILE A 7 -11.21 -2.34 -10.16
C ILE A 7 -10.34 -1.63 -11.22
N LYS A 8 -9.73 -2.39 -12.15
CA LYS A 8 -8.91 -1.83 -13.23
C LYS A 8 -9.69 -0.89 -14.13
N GLN A 9 -10.91 -1.29 -14.52
CA GLN A 9 -11.75 -0.53 -15.44
C GLN A 9 -12.27 0.75 -14.79
N THR A 10 -12.76 0.70 -13.55
CA THR A 10 -13.38 1.88 -12.91
C THR A 10 -12.36 2.96 -12.55
N HIS A 11 -11.18 2.57 -12.06
CA HIS A 11 -10.21 3.54 -11.50
C HIS A 11 -9.11 3.95 -12.48
N HIS A 12 -9.30 3.71 -13.79
CA HIS A 12 -8.29 3.92 -14.83
C HIS A 12 -6.90 3.42 -14.40
N ALA A 13 -6.90 2.27 -13.71
CA ALA A 13 -5.73 1.83 -12.98
C ALA A 13 -4.67 1.36 -13.97
N VAL A 14 -3.43 1.82 -13.79
CA VAL A 14 -2.33 1.42 -14.67
C VAL A 14 -1.77 0.10 -14.17
N CYS A 15 -1.77 -0.93 -15.02
CA CYS A 15 -1.03 -2.17 -14.77
C CYS A 15 0.47 -1.91 -14.92
N ILE A 16 1.07 -1.25 -13.93
CA ILE A 16 2.52 -1.12 -13.80
C ILE A 16 3.06 -2.24 -12.91
N ASP A 17 4.35 -2.57 -13.04
CA ASP A 17 4.96 -3.64 -12.25
C ASP A 17 5.55 -3.16 -10.91
N GLN A 18 5.49 -1.85 -10.65
CA GLN A 18 6.11 -1.22 -9.49
C GLN A 18 5.39 0.06 -9.07
N CYS A 19 5.36 0.32 -7.76
CA CYS A 19 5.03 1.63 -7.19
C CYS A 19 6.33 2.37 -6.87
N LYS A 20 6.44 3.65 -7.21
CA LYS A 20 7.69 4.43 -7.06
C LYS A 20 7.41 5.88 -6.73
N ASP A 21 8.29 6.48 -5.94
CA ASP A 21 8.30 7.93 -5.69
C ASP A 21 8.70 8.69 -6.98
N ARG A 22 8.33 9.97 -7.07
CA ARG A 22 8.66 10.88 -8.20
C ARG A 22 10.18 10.95 -8.45
N GLY A 23 11.01 10.74 -7.43
CA GLY A 23 12.48 10.67 -7.51
C GLY A 23 13.07 9.33 -7.98
N GLN A 24 12.26 8.30 -8.23
CA GLN A 24 12.61 6.98 -8.80
C GLN A 24 13.61 6.07 -8.06
N LYS A 25 14.24 6.52 -6.97
CA LYS A 25 15.19 5.69 -6.20
C LYS A 25 14.47 4.57 -5.43
N VAL A 26 13.49 4.94 -4.63
CA VAL A 26 12.69 4.00 -3.83
C VAL A 26 11.49 3.48 -4.65
N LYS A 27 11.32 2.16 -4.67
CA LYS A 27 10.23 1.49 -5.37
C LYS A 27 9.81 0.20 -4.67
N LEU A 28 8.52 -0.13 -4.74
CA LEU A 28 7.95 -1.43 -4.39
C LEU A 28 7.70 -2.22 -5.68
N GLN A 29 8.36 -3.36 -5.82
CA GLN A 29 8.24 -4.30 -6.93
C GLN A 29 7.25 -5.40 -6.59
N LEU A 30 6.53 -5.86 -7.61
CA LEU A 30 5.49 -6.89 -7.47
C LEU A 30 5.86 -8.20 -8.17
N GLN A 31 7.15 -8.45 -8.43
CA GLN A 31 7.58 -9.69 -9.09
C GLN A 31 7.03 -10.94 -8.38
N GLY A 32 6.64 -11.96 -9.15
CA GLY A 32 6.03 -13.19 -8.64
C GLY A 32 4.50 -13.17 -8.51
N PHE A 33 3.83 -12.03 -8.72
CA PHE A 33 2.37 -11.97 -8.85
C PHE A 33 1.94 -11.85 -10.31
N LYS A 34 1.00 -12.69 -10.74
CA LYS A 34 0.42 -12.66 -12.09
C LYS A 34 -0.25 -11.30 -12.37
N ARG A 35 -0.01 -10.71 -13.54
CA ARG A 35 -0.47 -9.34 -13.89
C ARG A 35 -2.00 -9.23 -13.94
N GLU A 36 -2.66 -10.28 -14.42
CA GLU A 36 -4.12 -10.40 -14.47
C GLU A 36 -4.77 -10.39 -13.08
N ASN A 37 -4.03 -10.85 -12.06
CA ASN A 37 -4.49 -11.00 -10.69
C ASN A 37 -4.16 -9.81 -9.80
N ARG A 38 -3.51 -8.77 -10.33
CA ARG A 38 -3.16 -7.59 -9.54
C ARG A 38 -3.58 -6.30 -10.21
N VAL A 39 -3.79 -5.28 -9.39
CA VAL A 39 -4.02 -3.90 -9.84
C VAL A 39 -3.30 -2.94 -8.90
N ILE A 40 -2.72 -1.89 -9.49
CA ILE A 40 -2.12 -0.78 -8.75
C ILE A 40 -2.88 0.49 -9.12
N ILE A 41 -3.31 1.21 -8.10
CA ILE A 41 -3.97 2.50 -8.27
C ILE A 41 -3.05 3.53 -7.65
N LYS A 42 -2.59 4.50 -8.45
CA LYS A 42 -1.87 5.66 -7.92
C LYS A 42 -2.88 6.61 -7.30
N SER A 43 -2.55 7.15 -6.12
CA SER A 43 -3.48 8.03 -5.40
C SER A 43 -3.79 9.34 -6.10
N ASP A 44 -2.84 9.88 -6.87
CA ASP A 44 -3.03 11.05 -7.74
C ASP A 44 -4.25 10.87 -8.68
N ASN A 45 -4.62 9.63 -9.03
CA ASN A 45 -5.77 9.33 -9.87
C ASN A 45 -7.10 9.22 -9.11
N LEU A 46 -7.07 9.02 -7.78
CA LEU A 46 -8.26 8.78 -6.96
C LEU A 46 -8.73 10.04 -6.23
N CYS A 47 -7.81 10.79 -5.64
CA CYS A 47 -8.12 11.90 -4.74
C CYS A 47 -7.05 13.00 -4.85
N PRO A 48 -7.01 13.77 -5.95
CA PRO A 48 -5.93 14.73 -6.22
C PRO A 48 -5.80 15.85 -5.18
N ASN A 49 -6.86 16.11 -4.40
CA ASN A 49 -6.90 17.19 -3.40
C ASN A 49 -6.75 16.71 -1.95
N LYS A 50 -6.46 15.43 -1.72
CA LYS A 50 -6.27 14.88 -0.36
C LYS A 50 -4.83 14.43 -0.16
N LYS A 51 -4.33 14.55 1.07
CA LYS A 51 -3.08 13.91 1.47
C LYS A 51 -3.27 12.40 1.47
N MET A 52 -2.82 11.76 0.41
CA MET A 52 -2.92 10.31 0.20
C MET A 52 -1.53 9.68 0.17
N CYS A 53 -1.47 8.38 0.46
CA CYS A 53 -0.27 7.59 0.22
C CYS A 53 -0.04 7.41 -1.29
N ASP A 54 1.18 7.10 -1.73
CA ASP A 54 1.51 7.01 -3.17
C ASP A 54 0.68 6.00 -3.97
N CYS A 55 0.34 4.84 -3.39
CA CYS A 55 -0.40 3.80 -4.12
C CYS A 55 -1.20 2.82 -3.27
N PHE A 56 -2.20 2.24 -3.93
CA PHE A 56 -3.02 1.13 -3.49
C PHE A 56 -2.74 -0.08 -4.36
N ILE A 57 -2.59 -1.25 -3.77
CA ILE A 57 -2.35 -2.49 -4.51
C ILE A 57 -3.34 -3.55 -4.04
N PHE A 58 -4.05 -4.14 -4.99
CA PHE A 58 -4.92 -5.28 -4.75
C PHE A 58 -4.40 -6.46 -5.53
N ILE A 59 -4.27 -7.61 -4.87
CA ILE A 59 -3.84 -8.86 -5.49
C ILE A 59 -4.82 -9.95 -5.11
N LYS A 60 -5.31 -10.67 -6.11
CA LYS A 60 -6.20 -11.81 -5.96
C LYS A 60 -5.42 -13.11 -6.16
N ASP A 61 -5.21 -13.80 -5.06
CA ASP A 61 -4.69 -15.18 -5.04
C ASP A 61 -5.74 -16.08 -4.32
N ASN A 62 -5.29 -17.09 -3.57
CA ASN A 62 -6.13 -17.87 -2.63
C ASN A 62 -6.94 -16.97 -1.68
N PHE A 63 -6.41 -15.81 -1.32
CA PHE A 63 -7.08 -14.74 -0.58
C PHE A 63 -6.74 -13.37 -1.21
N PHE A 64 -7.40 -12.30 -0.76
CA PHE A 64 -7.06 -10.95 -1.20
C PHE A 64 -5.89 -10.39 -0.40
N ILE A 65 -4.87 -9.92 -1.08
CA ILE A 65 -3.81 -9.11 -0.48
C ILE A 65 -4.13 -7.66 -0.80
N VAL A 66 -4.24 -6.84 0.23
CA VAL A 66 -4.48 -5.41 0.12
C VAL A 66 -3.30 -4.66 0.69
N VAL A 67 -2.74 -3.74 -0.07
CA VAL A 67 -1.58 -2.94 0.32
C VAL A 67 -1.89 -1.48 0.12
N VAL A 68 -1.60 -0.68 1.14
CA VAL A 68 -1.43 0.76 0.98
C VAL A 68 0.04 1.07 1.19
N CYS A 69 0.63 1.86 0.29
CA CYS A 69 2.07 2.13 0.35
C CYS A 69 2.35 3.62 0.22
N GLU A 70 3.10 4.14 1.18
CA GLU A 70 3.73 5.46 1.11
C GLU A 70 5.23 5.29 0.91
N ILE A 71 5.80 6.09 0.02
CA ILE A 71 7.20 6.03 -0.37
C ILE A 71 7.83 7.42 -0.15
N LYS A 72 9.01 7.46 0.48
CA LYS A 72 9.76 8.69 0.72
C LYS A 72 11.25 8.52 0.40
N SER A 73 11.73 9.24 -0.61
CA SER A 73 13.18 9.31 -0.92
C SER A 73 13.94 10.30 -0.04
N LYS A 74 13.25 11.26 0.59
CA LYS A 74 13.87 12.32 1.40
C LYS A 74 13.01 12.64 2.61
N ASN A 75 13.56 13.49 3.48
CA ASN A 75 12.93 14.15 4.62
C ASN A 75 11.40 14.05 4.64
N PHE A 76 10.87 13.39 5.67
CA PHE A 76 9.44 13.22 5.89
C PHE A 76 9.08 13.60 7.32
N SER A 77 7.82 13.97 7.52
CA SER A 77 7.22 14.10 8.85
C SER A 77 6.50 12.80 9.19
N ILE A 78 6.62 12.37 10.44
CA ILE A 78 5.93 11.18 10.95
C ILE A 78 4.42 11.31 10.88
N ASP A 79 3.90 12.49 11.20
CA ASP A 79 2.47 12.72 11.15
C ASP A 79 1.97 12.78 9.71
N ASP A 80 2.77 13.31 8.78
CA ASP A 80 2.41 13.30 7.35
C ASP A 80 2.35 11.88 6.78
N VAL A 81 3.34 11.04 7.08
CA VAL A 81 3.35 9.62 6.65
C VAL A 81 2.16 8.87 7.23
N PHE A 82 1.91 9.04 8.53
CA PHE A 82 0.78 8.38 9.19
C PHE A 82 -0.57 8.85 8.65
N GLU A 83 -0.75 10.15 8.46
CA GLU A 83 -1.96 10.75 7.90
C GLU A 83 -2.23 10.20 6.49
N LYS A 84 -1.22 10.18 5.61
CA LYS A 84 -1.33 9.68 4.24
C LYS A 84 -1.68 8.20 4.18
N ILE A 85 -1.01 7.36 4.97
CA ILE A 85 -1.31 5.93 5.03
C ILE A 85 -2.71 5.69 5.62
N SER A 86 -3.12 6.45 6.63
CA SER A 86 -4.45 6.32 7.24
C SER A 86 -5.57 6.72 6.27
N ASN A 87 -5.42 7.87 5.60
CA ASN A 87 -6.34 8.33 4.56
C ASN A 87 -6.39 7.34 3.41
N GLY A 88 -5.22 6.86 2.99
CA GLY A 88 -5.12 5.83 1.97
C GLY A 88 -5.84 4.54 2.38
N SER A 89 -5.63 4.07 3.60
CA SER A 89 -6.31 2.87 4.12
C SER A 89 -7.83 3.03 4.05
N TYR A 90 -8.36 4.19 4.44
CA TYR A 90 -9.78 4.48 4.38
C TYR A 90 -10.35 4.43 2.95
N GLU A 91 -9.69 5.08 1.98
CA GLU A 91 -10.15 5.01 0.58
C GLU A 91 -9.98 3.60 -0.01
N CYS A 92 -8.89 2.92 0.34
CA CYS A 92 -8.64 1.53 -0.05
C CYS A 92 -9.72 0.57 0.50
N GLU A 93 -10.20 0.81 1.71
CA GLU A 93 -11.28 0.05 2.35
C GLU A 93 -12.61 0.24 1.61
N LYS A 94 -12.91 1.46 1.13
CA LYS A 94 -14.11 1.68 0.30
C LYS A 94 -14.05 0.87 -1.00
N ILE A 95 -12.93 0.94 -1.72
CA ILE A 95 -12.73 0.17 -2.96
C ILE A 95 -12.84 -1.33 -2.65
N PHE A 96 -12.21 -1.80 -1.59
CA PHE A 96 -12.30 -3.21 -1.20
C PHE A 96 -13.76 -3.62 -0.92
N ASN A 97 -14.50 -2.84 -0.13
CA ASN A 97 -15.88 -3.16 0.22
C ASN A 97 -16.82 -3.11 -0.98
N GLU A 98 -16.61 -2.18 -1.92
CA GLU A 98 -17.40 -2.03 -3.14
C GLU A 98 -17.19 -3.19 -4.13
N TYR A 99 -15.93 -3.60 -4.35
CA TYR A 99 -15.58 -4.55 -5.41
C TYR A 99 -15.39 -5.99 -4.94
N VAL A 100 -15.02 -6.19 -3.67
CA VAL A 100 -14.65 -7.51 -3.11
C VAL A 100 -15.65 -7.95 -2.05
N GLY A 101 -16.05 -7.03 -1.17
CA GLY A 101 -16.97 -7.28 -0.07
C GLY A 101 -16.29 -7.76 1.21
N SER A 102 -16.85 -7.37 2.35
CA SER A 102 -16.27 -7.54 3.70
C SER A 102 -16.15 -9.00 4.17
N GLY A 103 -16.87 -9.94 3.55
CA GLY A 103 -16.85 -11.38 3.92
C GLY A 103 -15.74 -12.20 3.28
N LYS A 104 -14.91 -11.63 2.38
CA LYS A 104 -13.82 -12.35 1.74
C LYS A 104 -12.60 -12.46 2.65
N LYS A 105 -11.89 -13.58 2.59
CA LYS A 105 -10.58 -13.73 3.25
C LYS A 105 -9.59 -12.74 2.64
N PHE A 106 -8.98 -11.92 3.49
CA PHE A 106 -7.98 -10.94 3.08
C PHE A 106 -6.86 -10.81 4.11
N VAL A 107 -5.73 -10.25 3.66
CA VAL A 107 -4.64 -9.76 4.50
C VAL A 107 -4.31 -8.33 4.08
N PHE A 108 -4.07 -7.47 5.06
CA PHE A 108 -3.80 -6.05 4.86
C PHE A 108 -2.37 -5.71 5.26
N TYR A 109 -1.66 -4.98 4.39
CA TYR A 109 -0.28 -4.54 4.60
C TYR A 109 -0.16 -3.03 4.41
N PRO A 110 -0.17 -2.24 5.50
CA PRO A 110 0.19 -0.84 5.44
C PRO A 110 1.73 -0.72 5.40
N ILE A 111 2.27 -0.31 4.26
CA ILE A 111 3.72 -0.27 4.01
C ILE A 111 4.22 1.17 3.95
N PHE A 112 5.32 1.43 4.65
CA PHE A 112 6.11 2.64 4.49
C PHE A 112 7.52 2.27 3.99
N LEU A 113 7.86 2.77 2.80
CA LEU A 113 9.19 2.63 2.21
C LEU A 113 9.95 3.94 2.28
N TYR A 114 11.20 3.89 2.75
CA TYR A 114 12.03 5.07 2.91
C TYR A 114 13.48 4.85 2.49
N GLU A 115 14.13 5.88 1.93
CA GLU A 115 15.57 5.89 1.60
C GLU A 115 16.43 6.20 2.82
N SER A 116 16.07 7.26 3.55
CA SER A 116 16.80 7.70 4.74
C SER A 116 15.85 8.28 5.77
N VAL A 117 16.19 8.10 7.05
CA VAL A 117 15.48 8.72 8.17
C VAL A 117 16.44 9.63 8.92
N ARG A 118 15.94 10.76 9.41
CA ARG A 118 16.74 11.69 10.21
C ARG A 118 17.04 11.14 11.61
N SER A 119 16.08 10.45 12.22
CA SER A 119 16.19 9.88 13.56
C SER A 119 15.61 8.47 13.64
N PRO A 120 16.32 7.48 14.18
CA PRO A 120 15.75 6.16 14.44
C PRO A 120 14.51 6.18 15.36
N ASN A 121 14.37 7.21 16.22
CA ASN A 121 13.21 7.36 17.08
C ASN A 121 11.93 7.66 16.28
N ASP A 122 12.04 8.34 15.15
CA ASP A 122 10.92 8.59 14.24
C ASP A 122 10.30 7.28 13.77
N LEU A 123 11.14 6.30 13.42
CA LEU A 123 10.69 4.97 13.02
C LEU A 123 10.01 4.21 14.16
N LYS A 124 10.49 4.36 15.41
CA LYS A 124 9.84 3.75 16.59
C LYS A 124 8.44 4.32 16.80
N ILE A 125 8.27 5.64 16.65
CA ILE A 125 6.97 6.31 16.75
C ILE A 125 6.04 5.80 15.65
N LEU A 126 6.51 5.71 14.39
CA LEU A 126 5.68 5.16 13.31
C LEU A 126 5.24 3.71 13.57
N ARG A 127 6.13 2.86 14.11
CA ARG A 127 5.82 1.46 14.44
C ARG A 127 4.78 1.31 15.54
N SER A 128 4.71 2.26 16.50
CA SER A 128 3.71 2.22 17.56
C SER A 128 2.32 2.63 17.06
N LYS A 129 2.24 3.41 15.98
CA LYS A 129 0.98 3.75 15.33
C LYS A 129 0.36 2.52 14.66
N ARG A 130 -0.97 2.49 14.62
CA ARG A 130 -1.77 1.40 14.04
C ARG A 130 -2.65 1.94 12.93
N ILE A 131 -2.67 1.25 11.80
CA ILE A 131 -3.50 1.60 10.65
C ILE A 131 -4.74 0.72 10.68
N ARG A 132 -5.91 1.35 10.57
CA ARG A 132 -7.19 0.63 10.57
C ARG A 132 -7.58 0.25 9.15
N PHE A 133 -8.01 -1.00 8.96
CA PHE A 133 -8.62 -1.49 7.73
C PHE A 133 -9.68 -2.55 8.05
N ASN A 134 -10.91 -2.33 7.58
CA ASN A 134 -12.04 -3.25 7.75
C ASN A 134 -12.23 -3.69 9.22
N GLY A 135 -12.24 -2.71 10.12
CA GLY A 135 -12.39 -2.90 11.57
C GLY A 135 -11.15 -3.43 12.32
N LYS A 136 -10.12 -3.93 11.62
CA LYS A 136 -8.87 -4.40 12.22
C LYS A 136 -7.83 -3.29 12.29
N LYS A 137 -6.90 -3.40 13.24
CA LYS A 137 -5.77 -2.48 13.42
C LYS A 137 -4.47 -3.25 13.19
N ASP A 138 -3.72 -2.84 12.17
CA ASP A 138 -2.46 -3.46 11.78
C ASP A 138 -1.28 -2.53 12.04
N GLU A 139 -0.11 -3.11 12.35
CA GLU A 139 1.13 -2.36 12.46
C GLU A 139 1.63 -1.95 11.07
N MET A 140 2.24 -0.77 10.99
CA MET A 140 2.91 -0.34 9.77
C MET A 140 4.18 -1.16 9.54
N ILE A 141 4.30 -1.73 8.34
CA ILE A 141 5.53 -2.36 7.89
C ILE A 141 6.46 -1.26 7.36
N ILE A 142 7.54 -1.02 8.09
CA ILE A 142 8.54 -0.02 7.75
C ILE A 142 9.77 -0.72 7.17
N CYS A 143 10.07 -0.43 5.90
CA CYS A 143 11.19 -1.03 5.17
C CYS A 143 12.11 0.05 4.58
N GLU A 144 13.40 -0.09 4.83
CA GLU A 144 14.46 0.75 4.25
C GLU A 144 14.73 0.36 2.78
N GLU A 145 15.24 1.31 2.01
CA GLU A 145 15.58 1.16 0.61
C GLU A 145 16.61 0.04 0.38
N GLY A 146 16.12 -1.14 0.01
CA GLY A 146 16.94 -2.33 -0.25
C GLY A 146 16.16 -3.65 -0.25
N LYS A 147 14.95 -3.67 0.32
CA LYS A 147 14.06 -4.85 0.35
C LYS A 147 12.74 -4.53 -0.35
N LYS A 148 12.78 -4.60 -1.68
CA LYS A 148 11.79 -3.93 -2.55
C LYS A 148 10.74 -4.86 -3.13
N GLU A 149 10.80 -6.17 -2.93
CA GLU A 149 9.80 -7.09 -3.45
C GLU A 149 8.66 -7.33 -2.46
N LEU A 150 7.43 -7.09 -2.89
CA LEU A 150 6.26 -7.31 -2.05
C LEU A 150 6.17 -8.77 -1.58
N ASN A 151 6.56 -9.75 -2.42
CA ASN A 151 6.60 -11.15 -2.02
C ASN A 151 7.49 -11.41 -0.82
N PHE A 152 8.69 -10.80 -0.79
CA PHE A 152 9.59 -10.90 0.34
C PHE A 152 9.02 -10.24 1.60
N ILE A 153 8.37 -9.08 1.44
CA ILE A 153 7.68 -8.41 2.57
C ILE A 153 6.58 -9.32 3.11
N ILE A 154 5.74 -9.87 2.24
CA ILE A 154 4.64 -10.76 2.63
C ILE A 154 5.19 -12.01 3.31
N SER A 155 6.24 -12.66 2.80
CA SER A 155 6.80 -13.86 3.41
C SER A 155 7.40 -13.58 4.80
N LYS A 156 7.92 -12.37 5.03
CA LYS A 156 8.52 -11.99 6.31
C LYS A 156 7.47 -11.57 7.35
N TYR A 157 6.35 -10.99 6.90
CA TYR A 157 5.32 -10.40 7.75
C TYR A 157 3.98 -11.13 7.66
N SER A 158 3.94 -12.33 7.07
CA SER A 158 2.77 -13.18 7.02
C SER A 158 2.37 -13.56 8.44
N LYS A 159 1.11 -13.31 8.77
CA LYS A 159 0.49 -13.64 10.05
C LYS A 159 -0.22 -14.98 9.98
#